data_AF-A0A329KMV5-F1
#
_entry.id   AF-A0A329KMV5-F1
#
_cell.length_a   1.000
_cell.length_b   1.000
_cell.length_c   1.000
_cell.angle_alpha   90.00
_cell.angle_beta   90.00
_cell.angle_gamma   90.00
#
_symmetry.space_group_name_H-M   'P 1'
#
loop_
_entity.id
_entity.type
_entity.pdbx_description
1 polymer ?
#
loop_
_entity_poly.entity_id
_entity_poly.type
_entity_poly.pdbx_seq_one_letter_code
_entity_poly.pdbx_strand_id
1 'polypeptide(L)'
;MKDTFMKANTAQVNKIIAGLLWVIFALSTLLLVNGHVRPEAYGSLFMELALATFLILRGKKPVLAMSILLMAILTCTVPYIETSRVGMTIMIVLCVVSLYVNKALLYSFGAMYNIAFIVIYYSGHGRFDTDFFVTLGFIELTIVALYFVCKRNADLIRSSIEKEARTKELLDSLDNMVSVIQANTASLSGDITVCNQDIGTLKAISAAMAGSVQEVTEGEALTRQVLEHFHSIRQAFAHIDGCIADESAMTGQIGGIFSQIRGKVQHISDISHMHAAATEEMLTTTREQGASIEVIYDAISNIHASGLRLQGLTEKGKRETAD
;
A
#
# COMPACT_ATOMS: atom_id res chain seq x y z
N MET A 1 -9.24 -10.07 -6.57
CA MET A 1 -8.77 -9.01 -5.64
C MET A 1 -8.84 -7.61 -6.25
N LYS A 2 -8.29 -7.37 -7.46
CA LYS A 2 -8.36 -6.07 -8.17
C LYS A 2 -9.77 -5.51 -8.32
N ASP A 3 -10.74 -6.33 -8.72
CA ASP A 3 -12.14 -5.90 -8.89
C ASP A 3 -12.85 -5.60 -7.58
N THR A 4 -12.46 -6.27 -6.49
CA THR A 4 -13.06 -6.08 -5.17
C THR A 4 -12.62 -4.74 -4.58
N PHE A 5 -11.33 -4.43 -4.67
CA PHE A 5 -10.80 -3.14 -4.23
C PHE A 5 -11.39 -1.98 -5.05
N MET A 6 -11.42 -2.10 -6.38
CA MET A 6 -11.99 -1.05 -7.24
C MET A 6 -13.46 -0.79 -6.93
N LYS A 7 -14.28 -1.83 -6.72
CA LYS A 7 -15.69 -1.67 -6.34
C LYS A 7 -15.85 -1.02 -4.96
N ALA A 8 -15.01 -1.40 -3.99
CA ALA A 8 -15.03 -0.82 -2.65
C ALA A 8 -14.63 0.66 -2.67
N ASN A 9 -13.55 0.99 -3.39
CA ASN A 9 -13.10 2.37 -3.58
C ASN A 9 -14.18 3.21 -4.28
N THR A 10 -14.76 2.72 -5.39
CA THR A 10 -15.88 3.40 -6.07
C THR A 10 -17.04 3.67 -5.12
N ALA A 11 -17.41 2.71 -4.25
CA ALA A 11 -18.47 2.90 -3.29
C ALA A 11 -18.15 3.97 -2.22
N GLN A 12 -16.90 4.03 -1.74
CA GLN A 12 -16.45 5.06 -0.80
C GLN A 12 -16.41 6.45 -1.46
N VAL A 13 -15.81 6.55 -2.64
CA VAL A 13 -15.72 7.79 -3.41
C VAL A 13 -17.12 8.32 -3.76
N ASN A 14 -18.06 7.44 -4.14
CA ASN A 14 -19.46 7.83 -4.39
C ASN A 14 -20.12 8.50 -3.17
N LYS A 15 -19.86 8.00 -1.95
CA LYS A 15 -20.40 8.60 -0.72
C LYS A 15 -19.84 10.00 -0.48
N ILE A 16 -18.54 10.17 -0.68
CA ILE A 16 -17.86 11.47 -0.51
C ILE A 16 -18.39 12.48 -1.53
N ILE A 17 -18.47 12.08 -2.82
CA ILE A 17 -18.95 12.95 -3.90
C ILE A 17 -20.42 13.30 -3.72
N ALA A 18 -21.27 12.33 -3.35
CA ALA A 18 -22.68 12.61 -3.06
C ALA A 18 -22.81 13.62 -1.91
N GLY A 19 -22.03 13.48 -0.84
CA GLY A 19 -21.99 14.44 0.27
C GLY A 19 -21.58 15.85 -0.19
N LEU A 20 -20.50 15.95 -0.96
CA LEU A 20 -20.05 17.24 -1.52
C LEU A 20 -21.11 17.88 -2.42
N LEU A 21 -21.74 17.11 -3.31
CA LEU A 21 -22.79 17.61 -4.19
C LEU A 21 -24.04 18.06 -3.41
N TRP A 22 -24.42 17.37 -2.33
CA TRP A 22 -25.51 17.82 -1.46
C TRP A 22 -25.18 19.14 -0.75
N VAL A 23 -23.94 19.34 -0.33
CA VAL A 23 -23.49 20.61 0.27
C VAL A 23 -23.54 21.74 -0.77
N ILE A 24 -23.04 21.48 -1.99
CA ILE A 24 -23.11 22.45 -3.09
C ILE A 24 -24.57 22.79 -3.41
N PHE A 25 -25.45 21.79 -3.49
CA PHE A 25 -26.89 21.96 -3.73
C PHE A 25 -27.59 22.76 -2.62
N ALA A 26 -27.22 22.54 -1.36
CA ALA A 26 -27.74 23.32 -0.23
C ALA A 26 -27.26 24.79 -0.29
N LEU A 27 -26.00 25.02 -0.70
CA LEU A 27 -25.48 26.37 -0.86
C LEU A 27 -26.14 27.09 -2.04
N SER A 28 -26.32 26.41 -3.17
CA SER A 28 -26.96 27.00 -4.34
C SER A 28 -28.46 27.24 -4.12
N THR A 29 -29.13 26.55 -3.20
CA THR A 29 -30.57 26.75 -2.92
C THR A 29 -30.74 28.06 -2.16
N LEU A 30 -29.86 28.33 -1.21
CA LEU A 30 -29.79 29.61 -0.51
C LEU A 30 -29.54 30.77 -1.48
N LEU A 31 -28.67 30.58 -2.49
CA LEU A 31 -28.41 31.61 -3.51
C LEU A 31 -29.58 31.78 -4.50
N LEU A 32 -30.37 30.73 -4.75
CA LEU A 32 -31.55 30.79 -5.62
C LEU A 32 -32.70 31.58 -4.97
N VAL A 33 -32.89 31.46 -3.65
CA VAL A 33 -33.84 32.30 -2.89
C VAL A 33 -33.51 33.79 -3.00
N ASN A 34 -32.22 34.12 -3.18
CA ASN A 34 -31.73 35.48 -3.40
C ASN A 34 -31.77 35.94 -4.87
N GLY A 35 -32.30 35.12 -5.79
CA GLY A 35 -32.48 35.47 -7.21
C GLY A 35 -31.23 35.43 -8.09
N HIS A 36 -30.10 34.91 -7.60
CA HIS A 36 -28.83 34.92 -8.32
C HIS A 36 -28.59 33.71 -9.25
N VAL A 37 -29.47 32.70 -9.25
CA VAL A 37 -29.25 31.42 -9.94
C VAL A 37 -30.41 31.07 -10.87
N ARG A 38 -30.10 30.54 -12.07
CA ARG A 38 -31.10 30.08 -13.04
C ARG A 38 -31.84 28.83 -12.53
N PRO A 39 -33.19 28.79 -12.59
CA PRO A 39 -33.99 27.69 -12.02
C PRO A 39 -34.00 26.40 -12.85
N GLU A 40 -33.63 26.46 -14.14
CA GLU A 40 -33.81 25.36 -15.10
C GLU A 40 -32.95 24.12 -14.80
N ALA A 41 -31.71 24.31 -14.33
CA ALA A 41 -30.79 23.20 -14.01
C ALA A 41 -31.07 22.56 -12.64
N TYR A 42 -31.91 23.21 -11.82
CA TYR A 42 -32.06 22.91 -10.40
C TYR A 42 -32.87 21.63 -10.14
N GLY A 43 -33.95 21.43 -10.90
CA GLY A 43 -34.82 20.26 -10.80
C GLY A 43 -34.15 18.97 -11.29
N SER A 44 -33.41 19.05 -12.40
CA SER A 44 -32.67 17.90 -12.95
C SER A 44 -31.61 17.41 -11.96
N LEU A 45 -30.83 18.35 -11.40
CA LEU A 45 -29.76 18.03 -10.47
C LEU A 45 -30.28 17.41 -9.16
N PHE A 46 -31.40 17.90 -8.63
CA PHE A 46 -32.05 17.29 -7.46
C PHE A 46 -32.48 15.85 -7.73
N MET A 47 -33.08 15.58 -8.90
CA MET A 47 -33.53 14.24 -9.27
C MET A 47 -32.36 13.27 -9.43
N GLU A 48 -31.27 13.70 -10.06
CA GLU A 48 -30.03 12.93 -10.22
C GLU A 48 -29.37 12.63 -8.87
N LEU A 49 -29.29 13.61 -7.96
CA LEU A 49 -28.76 13.41 -6.60
C LEU A 49 -29.63 12.48 -5.76
N ALA A 50 -30.95 12.61 -5.82
CA ALA A 50 -31.88 11.72 -5.12
C ALA A 50 -31.73 10.27 -5.60
N LEU A 51 -31.64 10.07 -6.92
CA LEU A 51 -31.45 8.76 -7.53
C LEU A 51 -30.08 8.15 -7.17
N ALA A 52 -29.01 8.95 -7.26
CA ALA A 52 -27.66 8.51 -6.87
C ALA A 52 -27.60 8.14 -5.38
N THR A 53 -28.17 8.97 -4.50
CA THR A 53 -28.20 8.71 -3.05
C THR A 53 -29.00 7.45 -2.73
N PHE A 54 -30.15 7.25 -3.38
CA PHE A 54 -30.96 6.03 -3.25
C PHE A 54 -30.20 4.76 -3.67
N LEU A 55 -29.43 4.83 -4.76
CA LEU A 55 -28.61 3.71 -5.24
C LEU A 55 -27.43 3.41 -4.31
N ILE A 56 -26.82 4.45 -3.72
CA ILE A 56 -25.75 4.30 -2.72
C ILE A 56 -26.29 3.63 -1.44
N LEU A 57 -27.46 4.05 -0.97
CA LEU A 57 -28.15 3.45 0.18
C LEU A 57 -28.50 1.98 -0.05
N ARG A 58 -28.93 1.62 -1.26
CA ARG A 58 -29.22 0.22 -1.61
C ARG A 58 -27.98 -0.65 -1.83
N GLY A 59 -26.79 -0.07 -2.01
CA GLY A 59 -25.50 -0.78 -2.10
C GLY A 59 -25.31 -1.75 -3.29
N LYS A 60 -26.34 -2.00 -4.10
CA LYS A 60 -26.34 -3.09 -5.09
C LYS A 60 -25.59 -2.78 -6.40
N LYS A 61 -25.34 -1.50 -6.73
CA LYS A 61 -24.75 -1.11 -8.04
C LYS A 61 -23.85 0.15 -7.94
N PRO A 62 -22.61 0.03 -7.41
CA PRO A 62 -21.72 1.19 -7.23
C PRO A 62 -21.28 1.85 -8.53
N VAL A 63 -21.14 1.09 -9.62
CA VAL A 63 -20.77 1.61 -10.95
C VAL A 63 -21.89 2.46 -11.56
N LEU A 64 -23.15 2.09 -11.33
CA LEU A 64 -24.30 2.83 -11.84
C LEU A 64 -24.53 4.13 -11.05
N ALA A 65 -24.30 4.11 -9.74
CA ALA A 65 -24.31 5.32 -8.92
C ALA A 65 -23.21 6.30 -9.37
N MET A 66 -22.03 5.78 -9.67
CA MET A 66 -20.91 6.57 -10.19
C MET A 66 -21.25 7.26 -11.51
N SER A 67 -21.84 6.57 -12.49
CA SER A 67 -22.23 7.20 -13.76
C SER A 67 -23.28 8.30 -13.57
N ILE A 68 -24.24 8.11 -12.65
CA ILE A 68 -25.26 9.12 -12.35
C ILE A 68 -24.62 10.35 -11.67
N LEU A 69 -23.67 10.14 -10.75
CA LEU A 69 -22.94 11.25 -10.11
C LEU A 69 -22.09 12.04 -11.13
N LEU A 70 -21.48 11.36 -12.10
CA LEU A 70 -20.73 12.04 -13.17
C LEU A 70 -21.65 12.86 -14.07
N MET A 71 -22.84 12.35 -14.38
CA MET A 71 -23.86 13.14 -15.08
C MET A 71 -24.33 14.33 -14.25
N ALA A 72 -24.55 14.16 -12.94
CA ALA A 72 -24.91 15.27 -12.05
C ALA A 72 -23.85 16.37 -12.02
N ILE A 73 -22.57 16.00 -12.01
CA ILE A 73 -21.47 16.96 -12.09
C ILE A 73 -21.52 17.72 -13.43
N LEU A 74 -21.74 17.02 -14.54
CA LEU A 74 -21.86 17.63 -15.87
C LEU A 74 -23.05 18.60 -15.94
N THR A 75 -24.24 18.18 -15.48
CA THR A 75 -25.46 19.01 -15.41
C THR A 75 -25.24 20.25 -14.54
N CYS A 76 -24.49 20.13 -13.45
CA CYS A 76 -24.17 21.24 -12.57
C CYS A 76 -23.24 22.28 -13.22
N THR A 77 -22.29 21.85 -14.06
CA THR A 77 -21.19 22.71 -14.52
C THR A 77 -21.45 23.32 -15.90
N VAL A 78 -22.25 22.66 -16.73
CA VAL A 78 -22.62 23.12 -18.09
C VAL A 78 -23.16 24.55 -18.13
N PRO A 79 -24.09 24.98 -17.24
CA PRO A 79 -24.62 26.35 -17.26
C PRO A 79 -23.58 27.44 -16.99
N TYR A 80 -22.42 27.08 -16.42
CA TYR A 80 -21.36 28.00 -16.03
C TYR A 80 -20.20 28.06 -17.04
N ILE A 81 -20.31 27.36 -18.17
CA ILE A 81 -19.27 27.30 -19.20
C ILE A 81 -18.98 28.66 -19.84
N GLU A 82 -19.97 29.53 -19.96
CA GLU A 82 -19.81 30.87 -20.54
C GLU A 82 -19.18 31.89 -19.57
N THR A 83 -18.93 31.49 -18.32
CA THR A 83 -18.32 32.39 -17.33
C THR A 83 -16.82 32.49 -17.53
N SER A 84 -16.24 33.65 -17.25
CA SER A 84 -14.79 33.90 -17.28
C SER A 84 -13.95 32.93 -16.41
N ARG A 85 -14.60 32.20 -15.49
CA ARG A 85 -13.97 31.24 -14.56
C ARG A 85 -14.14 29.76 -14.97
N VAL A 86 -14.53 29.49 -16.22
CA VAL A 86 -14.79 28.14 -16.71
C VAL A 86 -13.60 27.19 -16.53
N GLY A 87 -12.38 27.63 -16.84
CA GLY A 87 -11.18 26.80 -16.70
C GLY A 87 -11.01 26.25 -15.29
N MET A 88 -11.13 27.09 -14.25
CA MET A 88 -11.02 26.65 -12.85
C MET A 88 -12.11 25.65 -12.45
N THR A 89 -13.33 25.83 -12.96
CA THR A 89 -14.44 24.91 -12.69
C THR A 89 -14.15 23.53 -13.28
N ILE A 90 -13.64 23.47 -14.52
CA ILE A 90 -13.29 22.22 -15.19
C ILE A 90 -12.14 21.50 -14.47
N MET A 91 -11.14 22.25 -14.00
CA MET A 91 -10.03 21.70 -13.21
C MET A 91 -10.53 20.98 -11.96
N ILE A 92 -11.40 21.64 -11.18
CA ILE A 92 -11.98 21.07 -9.96
C ILE A 92 -12.77 19.80 -10.29
N VAL A 93 -13.58 19.83 -11.34
CA VAL A 93 -14.35 18.68 -11.81
C VAL A 93 -13.44 17.50 -12.17
N LEU A 94 -12.39 17.73 -12.96
CA LEU A 94 -11.45 16.67 -13.34
C LEU A 94 -10.69 16.11 -12.13
N CYS A 95 -10.34 16.96 -11.15
CA CYS A 95 -9.77 16.51 -9.88
C CYS A 95 -10.73 15.57 -9.13
N VAL A 96 -12.03 15.90 -9.06
CA VAL A 96 -13.04 15.03 -8.43
C VAL A 96 -13.17 13.69 -9.19
N VAL A 97 -13.14 13.71 -10.52
CA VAL A 97 -13.17 12.48 -11.33
C VAL A 97 -11.90 11.63 -11.14
N SER A 98 -10.74 12.26 -10.91
CA SER A 98 -9.47 11.54 -10.67
C SER A 98 -9.46 10.71 -9.38
N LEU A 99 -10.32 11.03 -8.39
CA LEU A 99 -10.46 10.29 -7.13
C LEU A 99 -10.92 8.84 -7.34
N TYR A 100 -11.55 8.54 -8.46
CA TYR A 100 -11.89 7.15 -8.81
C TYR A 100 -10.67 6.30 -9.17
N VAL A 101 -9.48 6.91 -9.34
CA VAL A 101 -8.21 6.25 -9.69
C VAL A 101 -8.36 5.35 -10.94
N ASN A 102 -9.26 5.75 -11.85
CA ASN A 102 -9.56 4.99 -13.05
C ASN A 102 -9.18 5.81 -14.29
N LYS A 103 -8.08 5.43 -14.93
CA LYS A 103 -7.56 6.09 -16.13
C LYS A 103 -8.55 6.10 -17.30
N ALA A 104 -9.31 5.02 -17.50
CA ALA A 104 -10.26 4.93 -18.60
C ALA A 104 -11.44 5.89 -18.37
N LEU A 105 -11.87 6.01 -17.12
CA LEU A 105 -12.91 6.96 -16.75
C LEU A 105 -12.46 8.40 -16.97
N LEU A 106 -11.26 8.76 -16.49
CA LEU A 106 -10.72 10.11 -16.63
C LEU A 106 -10.67 10.53 -18.11
N TYR A 107 -10.17 9.66 -19.00
CA TYR A 107 -10.15 9.95 -20.44
C TYR A 107 -11.54 10.06 -21.06
N SER A 108 -12.44 9.11 -20.75
CA SER A 108 -13.80 9.13 -21.33
C SER A 108 -14.59 10.37 -20.89
N PHE A 109 -14.50 10.74 -19.61
CA PHE A 109 -15.17 11.92 -19.07
C PHE A 109 -14.52 13.21 -19.56
N GLY A 110 -13.19 13.29 -19.57
CA GLY A 110 -12.46 14.44 -20.10
C GLY A 110 -12.76 14.71 -21.57
N ALA A 111 -12.76 13.66 -22.42
CA ALA A 111 -13.12 13.79 -23.83
C ALA A 111 -14.57 14.24 -24.04
N MET A 112 -15.52 13.66 -23.28
CA MET A 112 -16.92 14.07 -23.32
C MET A 112 -17.07 15.54 -22.91
N TYR A 113 -16.36 15.98 -21.87
CA TYR A 113 -16.37 17.35 -21.40
C TYR A 113 -15.77 18.33 -22.42
N ASN A 114 -14.67 17.94 -23.09
CA ASN A 114 -14.07 18.75 -24.16
C ASN A 114 -15.03 18.93 -25.34
N ILE A 115 -15.74 17.87 -25.75
CA ILE A 115 -16.75 17.97 -26.80
C ILE A 115 -17.87 18.93 -26.38
N ALA A 116 -18.39 18.80 -25.15
CA ALA A 116 -19.43 19.70 -24.63
C ALA A 116 -18.95 21.16 -24.59
N PHE A 117 -17.72 21.41 -24.15
CA PHE A 117 -17.11 22.73 -24.13
C PHE A 117 -17.01 23.33 -25.54
N ILE A 118 -16.53 22.56 -26.53
CA ILE A 118 -16.40 23.02 -27.92
C ILE A 118 -17.77 23.42 -28.50
N VAL A 119 -18.80 22.58 -28.31
CA VAL A 119 -20.14 22.82 -28.85
C VAL A 119 -20.77 24.08 -28.24
N ILE A 120 -20.72 24.21 -26.91
CA ILE A 120 -21.33 25.34 -26.19
C ILE A 120 -20.58 26.63 -26.51
N TYR A 121 -19.25 26.61 -26.46
CA TYR A 121 -18.43 27.79 -26.75
C TYR A 121 -18.65 28.29 -28.18
N TYR A 122 -18.65 27.38 -29.15
CA TYR A 122 -18.90 27.72 -30.56
C TYR A 122 -20.32 28.25 -30.79
N SER A 123 -21.33 27.66 -30.14
CA SER A 123 -22.72 28.14 -30.24
C SER A 123 -22.91 29.55 -29.68
N GLY A 124 -22.15 29.93 -28.65
CA GLY A 124 -22.25 31.26 -28.01
C GLY A 124 -21.47 32.34 -28.75
N HIS A 125 -20.25 32.05 -29.22
CA HIS A 125 -19.34 33.06 -29.77
C HIS A 125 -19.28 33.06 -31.31
N GLY A 126 -19.66 31.97 -31.97
CA GLY A 126 -19.61 31.81 -33.44
C GLY A 126 -18.21 31.78 -34.06
N ARG A 127 -17.15 31.97 -33.25
CA ARG A 127 -15.74 31.93 -33.64
C ARG A 127 -14.86 31.39 -32.51
N PHE A 128 -13.69 30.86 -32.87
CA PHE A 128 -12.68 30.43 -31.91
C PHE A 128 -11.72 31.58 -31.63
N ASP A 129 -11.82 32.16 -30.44
CA ASP A 129 -10.92 33.22 -29.96
C ASP A 129 -9.69 32.63 -29.26
N THR A 130 -8.68 33.45 -28.97
CA THR A 130 -7.45 33.01 -28.28
C THR A 130 -7.73 32.35 -26.93
N ASP A 131 -8.72 32.86 -26.19
CA ASP A 131 -9.11 32.34 -24.87
C ASP A 131 -9.64 30.90 -24.93
N PHE A 132 -10.30 30.53 -26.03
CA PHE A 132 -10.74 29.16 -26.27
C PHE A 132 -9.54 28.20 -26.36
N PHE A 133 -8.53 28.54 -27.17
CA PHE A 133 -7.35 27.69 -27.34
C PHE A 133 -6.52 27.58 -26.08
N VAL A 134 -6.38 28.69 -25.33
CA VAL A 134 -5.69 28.69 -24.03
C VAL A 134 -6.42 27.77 -23.05
N THR A 135 -7.74 27.91 -22.91
CA THR A 135 -8.54 27.10 -22.00
C THR A 135 -8.50 25.61 -22.37
N LEU A 136 -8.67 25.30 -23.66
CA LEU A 136 -8.60 23.92 -24.16
C LEU A 136 -7.22 23.30 -23.90
N GLY A 137 -6.13 24.04 -24.15
CA GLY A 137 -4.77 23.60 -23.86
C GLY A 137 -4.53 23.29 -22.39
N PHE A 138 -5.06 24.12 -21.47
CA PHE A 138 -4.98 23.86 -20.03
C PHE A 138 -5.77 22.61 -19.62
N ILE A 139 -6.94 22.37 -20.20
CA ILE A 139 -7.73 21.17 -19.89
C ILE A 139 -6.97 19.91 -20.32
N GLU A 140 -6.42 19.89 -21.53
CA GLU A 140 -5.65 18.74 -22.02
C GLU A 140 -4.39 18.49 -21.19
N LEU A 141 -3.64 19.55 -20.84
CA LEU A 141 -2.48 19.44 -19.96
C LEU A 141 -2.87 18.85 -18.59
N THR A 142 -4.04 19.21 -18.08
CA THR A 142 -4.54 18.72 -16.80
C THR A 142 -4.98 17.27 -16.87
N ILE A 143 -5.63 16.85 -17.95
CA ILE A 143 -5.97 15.44 -18.17
C ILE A 143 -4.70 14.60 -18.19
N VAL A 144 -3.64 15.06 -18.86
CA VAL A 144 -2.33 14.38 -18.89
C VAL A 144 -1.70 14.34 -17.49
N ALA A 145 -1.71 15.44 -16.75
CA ALA A 145 -1.17 15.49 -15.39
C ALA A 145 -1.93 14.53 -14.45
N LEU A 146 -3.26 14.58 -14.46
CA LEU A 146 -4.11 13.70 -13.66
C LEU A 146 -4.01 12.24 -14.09
N TYR A 147 -3.72 11.96 -15.36
CA TYR A 147 -3.43 10.60 -15.82
C TYR A 147 -2.20 10.02 -15.12
N PHE A 148 -1.11 10.79 -15.02
CA PHE A 148 0.08 10.34 -14.28
C PHE A 148 -0.22 10.13 -12.79
N VAL A 149 -1.03 11.00 -12.19
CA VAL A 149 -1.49 10.84 -10.80
C VAL A 149 -2.30 9.55 -10.64
N CYS A 150 -3.31 9.30 -11.49
CA CYS A 150 -4.10 8.07 -11.45
C CYS A 150 -3.24 6.82 -11.67
N LYS A 151 -2.28 6.87 -12.61
CA LYS A 151 -1.37 5.75 -12.88
C LYS A 151 -0.50 5.46 -11.66
N ARG A 152 0.17 6.47 -11.11
CA ARG A 152 1.07 6.31 -9.97
C ARG A 152 0.31 5.85 -8.71
N ASN A 153 -0.90 6.38 -8.48
CA ASN A 153 -1.74 5.93 -7.39
C ASN A 153 -2.14 4.46 -7.54
N ALA A 154 -2.51 4.01 -8.74
CA ALA A 154 -2.84 2.61 -9.00
C ALA A 154 -1.64 1.68 -8.75
N ASP A 155 -0.43 2.09 -9.14
CA ASP A 155 0.79 1.32 -8.92
C ASP A 155 1.16 1.26 -7.42
N LEU A 156 1.01 2.37 -6.69
CA LEU A 156 1.22 2.41 -5.23
C LEU A 156 0.26 1.48 -4.48
N ILE A 157 -1.04 1.52 -4.82
CA ILE A 157 -2.04 0.65 -4.22
C ILE A 157 -1.68 -0.82 -4.46
N ARG A 158 -1.27 -1.16 -5.68
CA ARG A 158 -0.86 -2.54 -6.01
C ARG A 158 0.34 -2.97 -5.19
N SER A 159 1.34 -2.10 -5.07
CA SER A 159 2.54 -2.38 -4.26
C SER A 159 2.20 -2.58 -2.79
N SER A 160 1.30 -1.76 -2.23
CA SER A 160 0.86 -1.91 -0.83
C SER A 160 0.13 -3.23 -0.58
N ILE A 161 -0.77 -3.63 -1.50
CA ILE A 161 -1.49 -4.91 -1.39
C ILE A 161 -0.51 -6.10 -1.45
N GLU A 162 0.48 -6.05 -2.34
CA GLU A 162 1.50 -7.10 -2.45
C GLU A 162 2.38 -7.17 -1.19
N LYS A 163 2.77 -6.02 -0.64
CA LYS A 163 3.49 -5.95 0.64
C LYS A 163 2.64 -6.48 1.79
N GLU A 164 1.35 -6.14 1.85
CA GLU A 164 0.42 -6.64 2.88
C GLU A 164 0.29 -8.16 2.81
N ALA A 165 0.12 -8.72 1.61
CA ALA A 165 0.07 -10.17 1.40
C ALA A 165 1.37 -10.86 1.87
N ARG A 166 2.53 -10.30 1.50
CA ARG A 166 3.83 -10.84 1.91
C ARG A 166 4.04 -10.77 3.43
N THR A 167 3.65 -9.66 4.06
CA THR A 167 3.71 -9.52 5.53
C THR A 167 2.83 -10.55 6.23
N LYS A 168 1.66 -10.86 5.67
CA LYS A 168 0.78 -11.90 6.21
C LYS A 168 1.41 -13.30 6.12
N GLU A 169 2.02 -13.65 4.99
CA GLU A 169 2.75 -14.93 4.85
C GLU A 169 3.92 -15.03 5.84
N LEU A 170 4.65 -13.94 6.05
CA LEU A 170 5.72 -13.87 7.06
C LEU A 170 5.18 -14.06 8.48
N LEU A 171 4.02 -13.48 8.79
CA LEU A 171 3.37 -13.63 10.09
C LEU A 171 2.93 -15.08 10.33
N ASP A 172 2.32 -15.73 9.33
CA ASP A 172 1.92 -17.13 9.40
C ASP A 172 3.14 -18.07 9.57
N SER A 173 4.27 -17.72 8.93
CA SER A 173 5.54 -18.44 9.11
C SER A 173 6.12 -18.28 10.53
N LEU A 174 6.04 -17.07 11.09
CA LEU A 174 6.45 -16.78 12.47
C LEU A 174 5.60 -17.57 13.48
N ASP A 175 4.29 -17.60 13.30
CA ASP A 175 3.36 -18.33 14.18
C ASP A 175 3.65 -19.83 14.20
N ASN A 176 3.87 -20.42 13.01
CA ASN A 176 4.32 -21.80 12.88
C ASN A 176 5.66 -22.05 13.60
N MET A 177 6.61 -21.11 13.50
CA MET A 177 7.90 -21.23 14.19
C MET A 177 7.75 -21.22 15.71
N VAL A 178 6.92 -20.32 16.26
CA VAL A 178 6.63 -20.26 17.70
C VAL A 178 5.98 -21.56 18.18
N SER A 179 5.03 -22.10 17.40
CA SER A 179 4.38 -23.38 17.69
C SER A 179 5.39 -24.54 17.77
N VAL A 180 6.30 -24.64 16.80
CA VAL A 180 7.35 -25.68 16.80
C VAL A 180 8.31 -25.52 17.98
N ILE A 181 8.70 -24.29 18.34
CA ILE A 181 9.55 -24.02 19.51
C ILE A 181 8.84 -24.47 20.79
N GLN A 182 7.54 -24.19 20.92
CA GLN A 182 6.77 -24.57 22.10
C GLN A 182 6.66 -26.10 22.24
N ALA A 183 6.39 -26.81 21.14
CA ALA A 183 6.35 -28.27 21.12
C ALA A 183 7.70 -28.88 21.50
N ASN A 184 8.80 -28.38 20.92
CA ASN A 184 10.15 -28.86 21.23
C ASN A 184 10.53 -28.56 22.69
N THR A 185 10.17 -27.39 23.22
CA THR A 185 10.44 -27.01 24.62
C THR A 185 9.66 -27.90 25.59
N ALA A 186 8.41 -28.26 25.27
CA ALA A 186 7.61 -29.18 26.06
C ALA A 186 8.21 -30.59 26.08
N SER A 187 8.66 -31.09 24.92
CA SER A 187 9.37 -32.37 24.82
C SER A 187 10.64 -32.37 25.68
N LEU A 188 11.48 -31.35 25.52
CA LEU A 188 12.72 -31.20 26.28
C LEU A 188 12.49 -31.17 27.80
N SER A 189 11.44 -30.49 28.25
CA SER A 189 11.04 -30.48 29.66
C SER A 189 10.62 -31.87 30.16
N GLY A 190 10.00 -32.67 29.30
CA GLY A 190 9.69 -34.08 29.58
C GLY A 190 10.97 -34.90 29.75
N ASP A 191 11.90 -34.77 28.82
CA ASP A 191 13.18 -35.51 28.83
C ASP A 191 14.03 -35.16 30.08
N ILE A 192 14.07 -33.88 30.48
CA ILE A 192 14.73 -33.46 31.74
C ILE A 192 14.07 -34.12 32.96
N THR A 193 12.75 -34.27 32.96
CA THR A 193 12.03 -34.90 34.07
C THR A 193 12.37 -36.38 34.18
N VAL A 194 12.41 -37.09 33.05
CA VAL A 194 12.82 -38.51 32.99
C VAL A 194 14.27 -38.68 33.45
N CYS A 195 15.19 -37.86 32.93
CA CYS A 195 16.60 -37.88 33.32
C CYS A 195 16.78 -37.68 34.83
N ASN A 196 16.05 -36.75 35.43
CA ASN A 196 16.11 -36.50 36.88
C ASN A 196 15.57 -37.69 37.69
N GLN A 197 14.56 -38.39 37.16
CA GLN A 197 14.01 -39.60 37.77
C GLN A 197 15.02 -40.76 37.71
N ASP A 198 15.73 -40.92 36.60
CA ASP A 198 16.79 -41.92 36.42
C ASP A 198 18.01 -41.64 37.33
N ILE A 199 18.37 -40.38 37.52
CA ILE A 199 19.39 -39.99 38.50
C ILE A 199 18.93 -40.38 39.92
N GLY A 200 17.64 -40.21 40.23
CA GLY A 200 17.05 -40.62 41.50
C GLY A 200 17.10 -42.14 41.73
N THR A 201 16.76 -42.93 40.71
CA THR A 201 16.81 -44.40 40.78
C THR A 201 18.25 -44.90 40.91
N LEU A 202 19.19 -44.33 40.13
CA LEU A 202 20.63 -44.61 40.25
C LEU A 202 21.16 -44.34 41.66
N LYS A 203 20.74 -43.24 42.29
CA LYS A 203 21.13 -42.91 43.66
C LYS A 203 20.60 -43.94 44.67
N ALA A 204 19.36 -44.40 44.50
CA ALA A 204 18.78 -45.45 45.34
C ALA A 204 19.53 -46.79 45.18
N ILE A 205 19.85 -47.17 43.94
CA ILE A 205 20.64 -48.37 43.63
C ILE A 205 22.02 -48.27 44.27
N SER A 206 22.70 -47.13 44.14
CA SER A 206 24.02 -46.89 44.74
C SER A 206 24.00 -47.03 46.27
N ALA A 207 22.95 -46.51 46.93
CA ALA A 207 22.77 -46.65 48.38
C ALA A 207 22.51 -48.11 48.81
N ALA A 208 21.68 -48.85 48.05
CA ALA A 208 21.45 -50.27 48.30
C ALA A 208 22.74 -51.09 48.13
N MET A 209 23.54 -50.79 47.10
CA MET A 209 24.84 -51.42 46.87
C MET A 209 25.80 -51.17 48.03
N ALA A 210 25.87 -49.93 48.54
CA ALA A 210 26.69 -49.60 49.71
C ALA A 210 26.25 -50.37 50.97
N GLY A 211 24.94 -50.59 51.14
CA GLY A 211 24.39 -51.42 52.22
C GLY A 211 24.72 -52.90 52.08
N SER A 212 24.59 -53.46 50.86
CA SER A 212 24.92 -54.87 50.59
C SER A 212 26.41 -55.18 50.70
N VAL A 213 27.30 -54.20 50.46
CA VAL A 213 28.75 -54.33 50.70
C VAL A 213 29.07 -54.45 52.20
N GLN A 214 28.22 -53.94 53.09
CA GLN A 214 28.36 -54.08 54.54
C GLN A 214 28.00 -55.51 55.04
N GLU A 215 27.28 -56.31 54.24
CA GLU A 215 26.79 -57.66 54.58
C GLU A 215 27.57 -58.80 53.88
N VAL A 216 28.79 -58.53 53.38
CA VAL A 216 29.61 -59.48 52.58
C VAL A 216 30.40 -60.47 53.46
N THR A 217 29.68 -61.24 54.28
CA THR A 217 30.20 -62.51 54.84
C THR A 217 29.15 -63.60 54.69
N GLU A 218 29.02 -64.16 53.48
CA GLU A 218 28.88 -65.61 53.18
C GLU A 218 28.41 -65.82 51.72
N GLY A 219 29.19 -66.62 50.97
CA GLY A 219 29.17 -66.67 49.51
C GLY A 219 28.64 -67.97 48.91
N GLU A 220 27.70 -67.83 47.98
CA GLU A 220 27.55 -68.62 46.73
C GLU A 220 26.34 -68.10 45.93
N ALA A 221 25.24 -67.76 46.64
CA ALA A 221 24.13 -66.99 46.07
C ALA A 221 24.55 -65.57 45.66
N LEU A 222 25.45 -64.98 46.46
CA LEU A 222 26.03 -63.65 46.24
C LEU A 222 26.77 -63.55 44.91
N THR A 223 27.55 -64.58 44.54
CA THR A 223 28.33 -64.58 43.29
C THR A 223 27.42 -64.53 42.06
N ARG A 224 26.24 -65.16 42.14
CA ARG A 224 25.25 -65.19 41.05
C ARG A 224 24.53 -63.84 40.91
N GLN A 225 24.14 -63.23 42.03
CA GLN A 225 23.55 -61.89 42.07
C GLN A 225 24.53 -60.81 41.58
N VAL A 226 25.79 -60.90 41.99
CA VAL A 226 26.87 -60.01 41.51
C VAL A 226 27.04 -60.16 40.00
N LEU A 227 26.97 -61.37 39.46
CA LEU A 227 27.07 -61.60 38.01
C LEU A 227 25.88 -61.00 37.25
N GLU A 228 24.66 -61.10 37.79
CA GLU A 228 23.46 -60.46 37.23
C GLU A 228 23.57 -58.93 37.28
N HIS A 229 24.03 -58.37 38.39
CA HIS A 229 24.26 -56.93 38.49
C HIS A 229 25.33 -56.45 37.51
N PHE A 230 26.42 -57.21 37.31
CA PHE A 230 27.41 -56.90 36.28
C PHE A 230 26.81 -56.93 34.87
N HIS A 231 25.89 -57.85 34.59
CA HIS A 231 25.17 -57.89 33.32
C HIS A 231 24.26 -56.65 33.16
N SER A 232 23.50 -56.28 34.18
CA SER A 232 22.65 -55.08 34.15
C SER A 232 23.47 -53.80 34.00
N ILE A 233 24.61 -53.69 34.69
CA ILE A 233 25.56 -52.57 34.54
C ILE A 233 26.07 -52.50 33.10
N ARG A 234 26.45 -53.65 32.52
CA ARG A 234 26.94 -53.69 31.13
C ARG A 234 25.85 -53.28 30.13
N GLN A 235 24.59 -53.66 30.38
CA GLN A 235 23.47 -53.26 29.56
C GLN A 235 23.16 -51.76 29.72
N ALA A 236 23.27 -51.22 30.93
CA ALA A 236 23.12 -49.79 31.18
C ALA A 236 24.21 -48.97 30.47
N PHE A 237 25.48 -49.42 30.50
CA PHE A 237 26.55 -48.79 29.74
C PHE A 237 26.30 -48.83 28.23
N ALA A 238 25.84 -49.96 27.69
CA ALA A 238 25.47 -50.05 26.27
C ALA A 238 24.32 -49.09 25.91
N HIS A 239 23.37 -48.88 26.83
CA HIS A 239 22.30 -47.90 26.63
C HIS A 239 22.82 -46.46 26.69
N ILE A 240 23.69 -46.14 27.64
CA ILE A 240 24.33 -44.82 27.76
C ILE A 240 25.13 -44.50 26.49
N ASP A 241 25.90 -45.46 25.97
CA ASP A 241 26.63 -45.30 24.70
C ASP A 241 25.68 -45.00 23.53
N GLY A 242 24.51 -45.64 23.50
CA GLY A 242 23.45 -45.34 22.53
C GLY A 242 22.91 -43.91 22.65
N CYS A 243 22.60 -43.45 23.87
CA CYS A 243 22.14 -42.09 24.11
C CYS A 243 23.21 -41.04 23.74
N ILE A 244 24.48 -41.30 24.03
CA ILE A 244 25.59 -40.42 23.65
C ILE A 244 25.70 -40.34 22.12
N ALA A 245 25.51 -41.46 21.42
CA ALA A 245 25.51 -41.47 19.96
C ALA A 245 24.34 -40.64 19.38
N ASP A 246 23.15 -40.74 19.95
CA ASP A 246 21.98 -39.96 19.55
C ASP A 246 22.14 -38.46 19.84
N GLU A 247 22.69 -38.10 21.01
CA GLU A 247 23.00 -36.71 21.38
C GLU A 247 24.05 -36.10 20.44
N SER A 248 25.06 -36.89 20.07
CA SER A 248 26.08 -36.50 19.09
C SER A 248 25.47 -36.25 17.70
N ALA A 249 24.57 -37.14 17.25
CA ALA A 249 23.85 -36.97 15.98
C ALA A 249 22.97 -35.71 15.98
N MET A 250 22.26 -35.46 17.09
CA MET A 250 21.42 -34.27 17.27
C MET A 250 22.25 -32.99 17.32
N THR A 251 23.41 -33.01 17.98
CA THR A 251 24.38 -31.90 17.96
C THR A 251 24.84 -31.59 16.53
N GLY A 252 25.08 -32.63 15.71
CA GLY A 252 25.37 -32.47 14.29
C GLY A 252 24.24 -31.81 13.51
N GLN A 253 22.99 -32.22 13.75
CA GLN A 253 21.81 -31.61 13.11
C GLN A 253 21.64 -30.13 13.51
N ILE A 254 21.82 -29.80 14.79
CA ILE A 254 21.80 -28.42 15.30
C ILE A 254 22.88 -27.59 14.60
N GLY A 255 24.09 -28.13 14.44
CA GLY A 255 25.16 -27.50 13.66
C GLY A 255 24.75 -27.21 12.20
N GLY A 256 24.06 -28.15 11.55
CA GLY A 256 23.51 -27.98 10.21
C GLY A 256 22.48 -26.85 10.12
N ILE A 257 21.59 -26.74 11.11
CA ILE A 257 20.59 -25.66 11.19
C ILE A 257 21.28 -24.30 11.39
N PHE A 258 22.25 -24.20 12.30
CA PHE A 258 23.02 -22.96 12.50
C PHE A 258 23.77 -22.52 11.24
N SER A 259 24.27 -23.48 10.45
CA SER A 259 24.88 -23.20 9.15
C SER A 259 23.88 -22.59 8.16
N GLN A 260 22.66 -23.17 8.07
CA GLN A 260 21.59 -22.61 7.23
C GLN A 260 21.15 -21.22 7.69
N ILE A 261 21.03 -21.00 9.00
CA ILE A 261 20.72 -19.68 9.57
C ILE A 261 21.79 -18.68 9.18
N ARG A 262 23.08 -19.02 9.35
CA ARG A 262 24.19 -18.15 8.98
C ARG A 262 24.15 -17.78 7.49
N GLY A 263 23.85 -18.75 6.61
CA GLY A 263 23.66 -18.49 5.18
C GLY A 263 22.52 -17.51 4.88
N LYS A 264 21.36 -17.66 5.54
CA LYS A 264 20.22 -16.73 5.39
C LYS A 264 20.51 -15.34 5.94
N VAL A 265 21.22 -15.24 7.08
CA VAL A 265 21.65 -13.96 7.66
C VAL A 265 22.62 -13.23 6.72
N GLN A 266 23.55 -13.95 6.09
CA GLN A 266 24.44 -13.36 5.09
C GLN A 266 23.68 -12.78 3.90
N HIS A 267 22.72 -13.53 3.36
CA HIS A 267 21.88 -13.05 2.25
C HIS A 267 21.05 -11.79 2.62
N ILE A 268 20.59 -11.70 3.86
CA ILE A 268 19.91 -10.49 4.37
C ILE A 268 20.89 -9.30 4.47
N SER A 269 22.13 -9.56 4.90
CA SER A 269 23.19 -8.54 4.92
C SER A 269 23.47 -8.01 3.51
N ASP A 270 23.57 -8.89 2.51
CA ASP A 270 23.82 -8.50 1.11
C ASP A 270 22.67 -7.67 0.54
N ILE A 271 21.41 -8.07 0.82
CA ILE A 271 20.22 -7.28 0.47
C ILE A 271 20.23 -5.91 1.16
N SER A 272 20.61 -5.86 2.44
CA SER A 272 20.66 -4.60 3.20
C SER A 272 21.71 -3.65 2.64
N HIS A 273 22.87 -4.18 2.23
CA HIS A 273 23.92 -3.40 1.56
C HIS A 273 23.44 -2.86 0.21
N MET A 274 22.76 -3.68 -0.60
CA MET A 274 22.15 -3.21 -1.86
C MET A 274 21.09 -2.13 -1.64
N HIS A 275 20.25 -2.26 -0.60
CA HIS A 275 19.28 -1.23 -0.25
C HIS A 275 19.93 0.08 0.16
N ALA A 276 21.01 0.03 0.95
CA ALA A 276 21.76 1.22 1.32
C ALA A 276 22.35 1.90 0.07
N ALA A 277 22.97 1.14 -0.83
CA ALA A 277 23.51 1.67 -2.08
C ALA A 277 22.42 2.30 -2.98
N ALA A 278 21.30 1.62 -3.18
CA ALA A 278 20.17 2.13 -3.96
C ALA A 278 19.54 3.38 -3.34
N THR A 279 19.53 3.47 -2.00
CA THR A 279 19.04 4.67 -1.29
C THR A 279 19.97 5.86 -1.52
N GLU A 280 21.29 5.63 -1.53
CA GLU A 280 22.29 6.67 -1.81
C GLU A 280 22.23 7.16 -3.27
N GLU A 281 22.05 6.23 -4.21
CA GLU A 281 21.83 6.56 -5.62
C GLU A 281 20.55 7.40 -5.80
N MET A 282 19.46 7.01 -5.15
CA MET A 282 18.20 7.76 -5.17
C MET A 282 18.36 9.17 -4.57
N LEU A 283 19.10 9.30 -3.48
CA LEU A 283 19.46 10.59 -2.87
C LEU A 283 20.26 11.46 -3.84
N THR A 284 21.20 10.87 -4.56
CA THR A 284 22.02 11.55 -5.57
C THR A 284 21.17 12.03 -6.74
N THR A 285 20.34 11.16 -7.33
CA THR A 285 19.41 11.54 -8.41
C THR A 285 18.42 12.62 -7.95
N THR A 286 17.93 12.55 -6.70
CA THR A 286 17.03 13.57 -6.16
C THR A 286 17.73 14.94 -6.05
N ARG A 287 19.01 14.97 -5.66
CA ARG A 287 19.81 16.21 -5.66
C ARG A 287 20.05 16.75 -7.07
N GLU A 288 20.39 15.89 -8.02
CA GLU A 288 20.58 16.28 -9.43
C GLU A 288 19.29 16.83 -10.04
N GLN A 289 18.14 16.22 -9.73
CA GLN A 289 16.84 16.75 -10.14
C GLN A 289 16.54 18.10 -9.50
N GLY A 290 16.85 18.27 -8.21
CA GLY A 290 16.74 19.56 -7.52
C GLY A 290 17.54 20.67 -8.21
N ALA A 291 18.81 20.40 -8.52
CA ALA A 291 19.67 21.34 -9.24
C ALA A 291 19.15 21.63 -10.66
N SER A 292 18.64 20.61 -11.35
CA SER A 292 18.04 20.78 -12.68
C SER A 292 16.78 21.66 -12.64
N ILE A 293 15.95 21.52 -11.60
CA ILE A 293 14.77 22.38 -11.37
C ILE A 293 15.19 23.84 -11.17
N GLU A 294 16.28 24.09 -10.44
CA GLU A 294 16.83 25.43 -10.22
C GLU A 294 17.31 26.07 -11.54
N VAL A 295 18.03 25.31 -12.38
CA VAL A 295 18.42 25.76 -13.72
C VAL A 295 17.21 26.09 -14.60
N ILE A 296 16.17 25.24 -14.55
CA ILE A 296 14.92 25.48 -15.28
C ILE A 296 14.22 26.75 -14.77
N TYR A 297 14.19 26.96 -13.46
CA TYR A 297 13.61 28.15 -12.84
C TYR A 297 14.30 29.43 -13.31
N ASP A 298 15.64 29.45 -13.30
CA ASP A 298 16.43 30.60 -13.79
C ASP A 298 16.21 30.85 -15.28
N ALA A 299 16.16 29.80 -16.10
CA ALA A 299 15.87 29.92 -17.53
C ALA A 299 14.47 30.52 -17.77
N ILE A 300 13.44 30.05 -17.06
CA ILE A 300 12.07 30.59 -17.13
C ILE A 300 12.05 32.06 -16.71
N SER A 301 12.76 32.42 -15.64
CA SER A 301 12.87 33.81 -15.17
C SER A 301 13.50 34.73 -16.23
N ASN A 302 14.60 34.29 -16.84
CA ASN A 302 15.28 35.04 -17.91
C ASN A 302 14.42 35.18 -19.17
N ILE A 303 13.67 34.13 -19.54
CA ILE A 303 12.71 34.17 -20.65
C ILE A 303 11.61 35.19 -20.35
N HIS A 304 11.06 35.20 -19.13
CA HIS A 304 10.05 36.15 -18.71
C HIS A 304 10.56 37.60 -18.78
N ALA A 305 11.76 37.87 -18.26
CA ALA A 305 12.37 39.20 -18.33
C ALA A 305 12.63 39.65 -19.78
N SER A 306 13.08 38.73 -20.64
CA SER A 306 13.28 39.00 -22.07
C SER A 306 11.96 39.27 -22.79
N GLY A 307 10.90 38.54 -22.45
CA GLY A 307 9.55 38.75 -22.96
C GLY A 307 9.01 40.15 -22.62
N LEU A 308 9.19 40.59 -21.37
CA LEU A 308 8.83 41.95 -20.94
C LEU A 308 9.58 43.04 -21.72
N ARG A 309 10.89 42.86 -21.96
CA ARG A 309 11.68 43.82 -22.76
C ARG A 309 11.20 43.89 -24.20
N LEU A 310 10.92 42.75 -24.84
CA LEU A 310 10.38 42.72 -26.20
C LEU A 310 9.03 43.43 -26.27
N GLN A 311 8.14 43.19 -25.31
CA GLN A 311 6.83 43.83 -25.24
C GLN A 311 6.96 45.36 -25.15
N GLY A 312 7.86 45.86 -24.30
CA GLY A 312 8.16 47.30 -24.18
C GLY A 312 8.74 47.91 -25.46
N LEU A 313 9.61 47.19 -26.18
CA LEU A 313 10.13 47.66 -27.48
C LEU A 313 9.03 47.71 -28.55
N THR A 314 8.11 46.75 -28.52
CA THR A 314 6.99 46.70 -29.47
C THR A 314 6.00 47.84 -29.24
N GLU A 315 5.73 48.20 -27.98
CA GLU A 315 4.92 49.37 -27.64
C GLU A 315 5.60 50.69 -28.03
N LYS A 316 6.92 50.77 -27.88
CA LYS A 316 7.70 51.95 -28.27
C LYS A 316 7.73 52.15 -29.79
N GLY A 317 7.94 51.07 -30.56
CA GLY A 317 7.88 51.11 -32.02
C GLY A 317 6.49 51.46 -32.57
N LYS A 318 5.40 51.05 -31.88
CA LYS A 318 4.04 51.48 -32.21
C LYS A 318 3.78 52.98 -31.95
N ARG A 319 4.50 53.61 -31.01
CA ARG A 319 4.41 55.06 -30.78
C ARG A 319 5.20 55.87 -31.82
N GLU A 320 6.37 55.39 -32.22
CA GLU A 320 7.23 56.08 -33.22
C GLU A 320 6.69 55.99 -34.65
N THR A 321 5.71 55.13 -34.93
CA THR A 321 5.04 55.02 -36.24
C THR A 321 3.69 55.73 -36.31
N ALA A 322 3.27 56.35 -35.20
CA ALA A 322 2.01 57.10 -35.08
C ALA A 322 2.19 58.63 -35.06
N ASP A 323 3.44 59.11 -35.11
CA ASP A 323 3.86 60.50 -35.41
C ASP A 323 4.37 60.58 -36.87
#